data_AF-A0A2Z5URJ6-F1
#
_entry.id   AF-A0A2Z5URJ6-F1
#
_cell.length_a   1.000
_cell.length_b   1.000
_cell.length_c   1.000
_cell.angle_alpha   90.00
_cell.angle_beta   90.00
_cell.angle_gamma   90.00
#
_symmetry.space_group_name_H-M   'P 1'
#
loop_
_entity.id
_entity.type
_entity.pdbx_description
1 polymer ?
#
loop_
_entity_poly.entity_id
_entity_poly.type
_entity_poly.pdbx_seq_one_letter_code
_entity_poly.pdbx_strand_id
1 'polypeptide(L)'
;MTIAVPAYMRRIRNHIRTAEAKADESLLAKLDVMQAILRARQTEDMPASHVGQDAIVRLGRAIQSDIASANEVFRSHNALVDAKTQITGGPTHEDTWAFEADDDPGRQQAA
;
A
#
# COMPACT_ATOMS: atom_id res chain seq x y z
N MET A 1 0.33 -10.77 31.79
CA MET A 1 -0.29 -11.98 31.20
C MET A 1 -0.86 -11.54 29.86
N THR A 2 -0.28 -11.95 28.73
CA THR A 2 -0.77 -11.55 27.40
C THR A 2 -2.02 -12.36 27.06
N ILE A 3 -3.09 -11.68 26.66
CA ILE A 3 -4.33 -12.34 26.23
C ILE A 3 -4.16 -12.75 24.76
N ALA A 4 -4.61 -13.94 24.39
CA ALA A 4 -4.55 -14.41 23.01
C ALA A 4 -5.35 -13.48 22.07
N VAL A 5 -4.78 -13.15 20.91
CA VAL A 5 -5.45 -12.33 19.90
C VAL A 5 -6.72 -13.04 19.39
N PRO A 6 -7.90 -12.41 19.47
CA PRO A 6 -9.14 -13.00 18.97
C PRO A 6 -9.06 -13.36 17.48
N ALA A 7 -9.65 -14.50 17.09
CA ALA A 7 -9.58 -14.98 15.71
C ALA A 7 -10.17 -14.01 14.68
N TYR A 8 -11.17 -13.21 15.05
CA TYR A 8 -11.76 -12.21 14.15
C TYR A 8 -10.77 -11.08 13.81
N MET A 9 -9.94 -10.64 14.75
CA MET A 9 -8.95 -9.58 14.50
C MET A 9 -7.92 -10.02 13.47
N ARG A 10 -7.47 -11.29 13.53
CA ARG A 10 -6.57 -11.84 12.52
C ARG A 10 -7.22 -11.87 11.14
N ARG A 11 -8.50 -12.25 11.05
CA ARG A 11 -9.24 -12.25 9.77
C ARG A 11 -9.36 -10.83 9.20
N ILE A 12 -9.75 -9.86 10.02
CA ILE A 12 -9.86 -8.46 9.60
C ILE A 12 -8.50 -7.95 9.12
N ARG A 13 -7.41 -8.21 9.86
CA ARG A 13 -6.04 -7.84 9.45
C ARG A 13 -5.68 -8.40 8.08
N ASN A 14 -5.97 -9.69 7.84
CA ASN A 14 -5.71 -10.31 6.54
C ASN A 14 -6.50 -9.67 5.40
N HIS A 15 -7.76 -9.28 5.65
CA HIS A 15 -8.56 -8.55 4.68
C HIS A 15 -8.02 -7.15 4.41
N ILE A 16 -7.59 -6.42 5.45
CA ILE A 16 -6.96 -5.11 5.30
C ILE A 16 -5.68 -5.23 4.45
N ARG A 17 -4.78 -6.17 4.77
CA ARG A 17 -3.56 -6.41 3.96
C ARG A 17 -3.85 -6.75 2.51
N THR A 18 -4.91 -7.51 2.27
CA THR A 18 -5.37 -7.81 0.90
C THR A 18 -5.87 -6.55 0.19
N ALA A 19 -6.57 -5.66 0.91
CA ALA A 19 -7.04 -4.40 0.37
C ALA A 19 -5.89 -3.43 0.07
N GLU A 20 -4.87 -3.38 0.93
CA GLU A 20 -3.62 -2.62 0.71
C GLU A 20 -2.95 -3.05 -0.60
N ALA A 21 -2.68 -4.35 -0.77
CA ALA A 21 -2.05 -4.87 -1.99
C ALA A 21 -2.86 -4.55 -3.26
N LYS A 22 -4.20 -4.67 -3.19
CA LYS A 22 -5.07 -4.34 -4.33
C LYS A 22 -5.12 -2.85 -4.64
N ALA A 23 -4.97 -1.98 -3.64
CA ALA A 23 -4.87 -0.55 -3.85
C ALA A 23 -3.61 -0.21 -4.65
N ASP A 24 -2.48 -0.84 -4.31
CA ASP A 24 -1.22 -0.68 -5.05
C ASP A 24 -1.32 -1.20 -6.49
N GLU A 25 -1.90 -2.39 -6.69
CA GLU A 25 -2.16 -2.93 -8.04
C GLU A 25 -3.01 -1.97 -8.90
N SER A 26 -4.05 -1.37 -8.30
CA SER A 26 -4.91 -0.39 -8.98
C SER A 26 -4.15 0.88 -9.36
N LEU A 27 -3.27 1.36 -8.48
CA LEU A 27 -2.45 2.53 -8.70
C LEU A 27 -1.45 2.30 -9.85
N LEU A 28 -0.77 1.15 -9.85
CA LEU A 28 0.15 0.74 -10.91
C LEU A 28 -0.55 0.67 -12.26
N ALA A 29 -1.72 0.02 -12.34
CA ALA A 29 -2.46 -0.09 -13.59
C ALA A 29 -2.83 1.28 -14.19
N LYS A 30 -3.17 2.28 -13.34
CA LYS A 30 -3.47 3.64 -13.80
C LYS A 30 -2.22 4.38 -14.26
N LEU A 31 -1.10 4.20 -13.58
CA LEU A 31 0.20 4.75 -13.98
C LEU A 31 0.66 4.16 -15.32
N ASP A 32 0.44 2.87 -15.56
CA ASP A 32 0.77 2.20 -16.83
C ASP A 32 -0.01 2.81 -17.99
N VAL A 33 -1.30 3.08 -17.83
CA VAL A 33 -2.11 3.75 -18.86
C VAL A 33 -1.58 5.17 -19.12
N MET A 34 -1.26 5.93 -18.07
CA MET A 34 -0.70 7.27 -18.24
C MET A 34 0.65 7.22 -18.96
N GLN A 35 1.52 6.26 -18.61
CA GLN A 35 2.80 6.05 -19.28
C GLN A 35 2.61 5.68 -20.75
N ALA A 36 1.65 4.82 -21.09
CA ALA A 36 1.35 4.43 -22.46
C ALA A 36 0.96 5.65 -23.32
N ILE A 37 0.11 6.54 -22.79
CA ILE A 37 -0.27 7.79 -23.49
C ILE A 37 0.96 8.68 -23.73
N LEU A 38 1.79 8.86 -22.70
CA LEU A 38 2.99 9.70 -22.80
C LEU A 38 4.01 9.13 -23.80
N ARG A 39 4.16 7.81 -23.85
CA ARG A 39 5.03 7.13 -24.83
C ARG A 39 4.50 7.29 -26.25
N ALA A 40 3.20 7.07 -26.48
CA ALA A 40 2.59 7.24 -27.80
C ALA A 40 2.86 8.64 -28.37
N ARG A 41 2.74 9.68 -27.54
CA ARG A 41 3.07 11.07 -27.90
C ARG A 41 4.54 11.30 -28.30
N GLN A 42 5.46 10.45 -27.85
CA GLN A 42 6.88 10.59 -28.15
C GLN A 42 7.27 9.82 -29.42
N THR A 43 6.61 8.71 -29.71
CA THR A 43 7.06 7.74 -30.72
C THR A 43 6.18 7.68 -31.96
N GLU A 44 4.92 8.14 -31.88
CA GLU A 44 3.96 8.09 -32.97
C GLU A 44 3.80 9.45 -33.65
N ASP A 45 3.53 9.43 -34.96
CA ASP A 45 3.19 10.63 -35.74
C ASP A 45 1.74 11.04 -35.44
N MET A 46 1.55 11.66 -34.27
CA MET A 46 0.23 12.06 -33.80
C MET A 46 -0.23 13.34 -34.50
N PRO A 47 -1.52 13.43 -34.90
CA PRO A 47 -2.04 14.59 -35.61
C PRO A 47 -2.08 15.88 -34.76
N ALA A 48 -1.95 15.78 -33.42
CA ALA A 48 -1.81 16.93 -32.52
C ALA A 48 -1.07 16.55 -31.22
N SER A 49 -0.28 17.47 -30.69
CA SER A 49 0.52 17.26 -29.45
C SER A 49 -0.33 17.07 -28.19
N HIS A 50 -1.60 17.51 -28.20
CA HIS A 50 -2.50 17.42 -27.05
C HIS A 50 -3.38 16.15 -27.06
N VAL A 51 -3.20 15.22 -28.01
CA VAL A 51 -3.99 13.97 -28.04
C VAL A 51 -3.81 13.21 -26.72
N GLY A 52 -4.90 12.84 -26.05
CA GLY A 52 -4.87 12.18 -24.74
C GLY A 52 -4.66 13.11 -23.54
N GLN A 53 -4.66 14.44 -23.70
CA GLN A 53 -4.38 15.38 -22.59
C GLN A 53 -5.47 15.30 -21.52
N ASP A 54 -6.73 15.27 -21.95
CA ASP A 54 -7.87 15.12 -21.05
C ASP A 54 -7.82 13.79 -20.30
N ALA A 55 -7.34 12.72 -20.94
CA ALA A 55 -7.17 11.42 -20.31
C ALA A 55 -6.08 11.48 -19.22
N ILE A 56 -4.93 12.11 -19.49
CA ILE A 56 -3.87 12.32 -18.48
C ILE A 56 -4.40 13.11 -17.29
N VAL A 57 -5.12 14.21 -17.52
CA VAL A 57 -5.69 15.04 -16.44
C VAL A 57 -6.67 14.24 -15.59
N ARG A 58 -7.54 13.44 -16.22
CA ARG A 58 -8.51 12.58 -15.52
C ARG A 58 -7.82 11.47 -14.73
N LEU A 59 -6.83 10.80 -15.32
CA LEU A 59 -6.02 9.78 -14.64
C LEU A 59 -5.25 10.36 -13.46
N GLY A 60 -4.67 11.55 -13.59
CA GLY A 60 -3.98 12.23 -12.51
C GLY A 60 -4.88 12.50 -11.30
N ARG A 61 -6.13 12.94 -11.55
CA ARG A 61 -7.14 13.12 -10.49
C ARG A 61 -7.54 11.79 -9.85
N ALA A 62 -7.72 10.73 -10.65
CA ALA A 62 -8.04 9.40 -10.14
C ALA A 62 -6.92 8.88 -9.23
N ILE A 63 -5.67 8.94 -9.69
CA ILE A 63 -4.47 8.55 -8.94
C ILE A 63 -4.38 9.30 -7.60
N GLN A 64 -4.58 10.63 -7.59
CA GLN A 64 -4.59 11.41 -6.35
C GLN A 64 -5.68 10.94 -5.39
N SER A 65 -6.88 10.66 -5.91
CA SER A 65 -7.99 10.12 -5.12
C SER A 65 -7.68 8.73 -4.55
N ASP A 66 -7.04 7.86 -5.34
CA ASP A 66 -6.66 6.52 -4.90
C ASP A 66 -5.62 6.55 -3.79
N ILE A 67 -4.61 7.43 -3.90
CA ILE A 67 -3.61 7.64 -2.84
C ILE A 67 -4.31 8.08 -1.54
N ALA A 68 -5.24 9.02 -1.63
CA ALA A 68 -6.02 9.45 -0.47
C ALA A 68 -6.83 8.27 0.14
N SER A 69 -7.45 7.44 -0.70
CA SER A 69 -8.17 6.24 -0.26
C SER A 69 -7.27 5.19 0.36
N ALA A 70 -6.09 4.92 -0.22
CA ALA A 70 -5.12 3.96 0.29
C ALA A 70 -4.61 4.36 1.68
N ASN A 71 -4.42 5.66 1.90
CA ASN A 71 -4.06 6.19 3.21
C ASN A 71 -5.12 5.89 4.29
N GLU A 72 -6.41 5.87 3.96
CA GLU A 72 -7.45 5.44 4.92
C GLU A 72 -7.40 3.95 5.22
N VAL A 73 -7.00 3.12 4.26
CA VAL A 73 -6.79 1.68 4.48
C VAL A 73 -5.61 1.47 5.43
N PHE A 74 -4.49 2.16 5.23
CA PHE A 74 -3.33 2.10 6.13
C PHE A 74 -3.68 2.60 7.54
N ARG A 75 -4.46 3.68 7.67
CA ARG A 75 -4.95 4.14 8.97
C ARG A 75 -5.85 3.09 9.65
N SER A 76 -6.69 2.41 8.89
CA SER A 76 -7.54 1.33 9.40
C SER A 76 -6.72 0.14 9.89
N HIS A 77 -5.59 -0.17 9.23
CA HIS A 77 -4.61 -1.14 9.70
C HIS A 77 -4.08 -0.74 11.08
N ASN A 78 -3.56 0.48 11.21
CA ASN A 78 -2.98 0.96 12.46
C ASN A 78 -4.01 0.98 13.60
N ALA A 79 -5.24 1.40 13.32
CA ALA A 79 -6.33 1.37 14.31
C ALA A 79 -6.63 -0.06 14.80
N LEU A 80 -6.58 -1.07 13.90
CA LEU A 80 -6.76 -2.46 14.29
C LEU A 80 -5.58 -2.97 15.14
N VAL A 81 -4.35 -2.56 14.81
CA VAL A 81 -3.15 -2.86 15.60
C VAL A 81 -3.25 -2.27 17.01
N ASP A 82 -3.66 -1.01 17.14
CA ASP A 82 -3.85 -0.36 18.43
C ASP A 82 -4.93 -1.06 19.26
N ALA A 83 -6.06 -1.40 18.63
CA ALA A 83 -7.12 -2.16 19.29
C ALA A 83 -6.64 -3.54 19.76
N LYS A 84 -5.82 -4.24 18.96
CA LYS A 84 -5.18 -5.50 19.37
C LYS A 84 -4.36 -5.28 20.63
N THR A 85 -3.48 -4.28 20.65
CA THR A 85 -2.62 -3.98 21.80
C THR A 85 -3.41 -3.66 23.05
N GLN A 86 -4.47 -2.84 22.94
CA GLN A 86 -5.33 -2.52 24.08
C GLN A 86 -6.02 -3.76 24.67
N ILE A 87 -6.43 -4.72 23.82
CA ILE A 87 -7.11 -5.94 24.27
C ILE A 87 -6.11 -6.96 24.82
N THR A 88 -4.96 -7.15 24.17
CA THR A 88 -4.06 -8.27 24.48
C THR A 88 -2.93 -7.92 25.44
N GLY A 89 -2.62 -6.62 25.58
CA GLY A 89 -1.39 -6.15 26.20
C GLY A 89 -0.13 -6.55 25.42
N GLY A 90 -0.29 -7.04 24.18
CA GLY A 90 0.81 -7.42 23.29
C GLY A 90 1.39 -6.21 22.55
N PRO A 91 2.57 -6.38 21.92
CA PRO A 91 3.24 -5.30 21.18
C PRO A 91 2.36 -4.74 20.06
N THR A 92 2.55 -3.47 19.70
CA THR A 92 1.79 -2.78 18.64
C THR A 92 2.09 -3.42 17.28
N HIS A 93 3.28 -3.25 16.74
CA HIS A 93 3.68 -3.85 15.48
C HIS A 93 4.60 -5.05 15.70
N GLU A 94 4.08 -6.26 15.49
CA GLU A 94 4.89 -7.50 15.47
C GLU A 94 5.55 -7.72 14.10
N ASP A 95 5.02 -7.07 13.07
CA ASP A 95 5.47 -7.12 11.68
C ASP A 95 6.60 -6.16 11.35
N THR A 96 6.80 -5.10 12.13
CA THR A 96 7.93 -4.17 11.96
C THR A 96 9.25 -4.77 12.45
N TRP A 97 9.20 -5.80 13.31
CA TRP A 97 10.40 -6.49 13.80
C TRP A 97 11.18 -7.22 12.69
N ALA A 98 10.54 -7.51 11.55
CA ALA A 98 11.23 -8.05 10.38
C ALA A 98 12.21 -7.05 9.76
N PHE A 99 11.93 -5.74 9.86
CA PHE A 99 12.84 -4.69 9.39
C PHE A 99 13.96 -4.40 10.41
N GLU A 100 13.69 -4.54 11.71
CA GLU A 100 14.70 -4.35 12.77
C GLU A 100 15.68 -5.53 12.88
N ALA A 101 15.27 -6.73 12.46
CA ALA A 101 16.11 -7.93 12.51
C ALA A 101 17.24 -7.95 11.47
N ASP A 102 17.12 -7.17 10.39
CA ASP A 102 18.12 -7.10 9.32
C ASP A 102 19.17 -5.99 9.52
N ASP A 103 19.01 -5.12 10.52
CA ASP A 103 19.90 -3.98 10.81
C ASP A 103 20.98 -4.26 11.90
N ASP A 104 21.19 -5.53 12.30
CA ASP A 104 22.31 -5.93 13.18
C ASP A 104 23.34 -6.80 12.43
N PRO A 105 24.40 -6.20 11.84
CA PRO A 105 25.50 -6.97 11.23
C PRO A 105 26.32 -7.79 12.25
N GLY A 106 25.99 -7.74 13.55
CA GLY A 106 26.68 -8.46 14.62
C GLY A 106 26.11 -9.84 14.99
N ARG A 107 24.93 -10.23 14.50
CA ARG A 107 24.30 -11.51 14.90
C ARG A 107 24.56 -12.71 13.98
N GLN A 108 25.19 -12.51 12.83
CA GLN A 108 25.62 -13.61 11.94
C GLN A 108 27.03 -14.14 12.27
N GLN A 109 27.44 -14.15 13.54
CA GLN A 109 28.62 -14.91 13.99
C GLN A 109 28.42 -15.46 15.40
N ALA A 110 27.42 -16.32 15.60
CA ALA A 110 27.40 -17.29 16.71
C ALA A 110 26.26 -18.30 16.54
N ALA A 111 26.44 -19.28 15.65
CA ALA A 111 25.92 -20.65 15.77
C ALA A 111 26.51 -21.51 14.65
#